data_AF-A0A0C2MYG4-F1
#
_entry.id   AF-A0A0C2MYG4-F1
#
_cell.length_a   1.000
_cell.length_b   1.000
_cell.length_c   1.000
_cell.angle_alpha   90.00
_cell.angle_beta   90.00
_cell.angle_gamma   90.00
#
_symmetry.space_group_name_H-M   'P 1'
#
loop_
_entity.id
_entity.type
_entity.pdbx_description
1 polymer ?
#
loop_
_entity_poly.entity_id
_entity_poly.type
_entity_poly.pdbx_seq_one_letter_code
_entity_poly.pdbx_strand_id
1 'polypeptide(L)'
;MTNKSEYLYFEILHQILVLLKNKWDPKIIVVDFENSLINSVKYIFKNSTILGCYFSFKQASFRKMKKMCIPDKECQKVWIQKYPPTLWNSNYINNGEILQKTNNCLERYNRRIGDQFLNAHPNIFNFVEVIKNKALYFTTLTSSIRSGRIKLNDSNLEF
;
A
#
# COMPACT_ATOMS: atom_id res chain seq x y z
N MET A 1 6.72 9.89 16.83
CA MET A 1 5.83 9.25 15.84
C MET A 1 4.46 9.86 16.02
N THR A 2 3.98 10.60 15.02
CA THR A 2 2.66 11.23 15.03
C THR A 2 1.58 10.15 15.21
N ASN A 3 0.67 10.36 16.17
CA ASN A 3 -0.50 9.49 16.36
C ASN A 3 -1.36 9.56 15.09
N LYS A 4 -1.19 8.61 14.18
CA LYS A 4 -2.05 8.48 13.00
C LYS A 4 -3.45 8.11 13.49
N SER A 5 -4.33 9.11 13.56
CA SER A 5 -5.68 8.93 14.06
C SER A 5 -6.56 8.21 13.04
N GLU A 6 -7.58 7.52 13.55
CA GLU A 6 -8.63 6.94 12.70
C GLU A 6 -9.29 8.02 11.83
N TYR A 7 -9.56 9.19 12.40
CA TYR A 7 -10.06 10.34 11.66
C TYR A 7 -9.19 10.71 10.44
N LEU A 8 -7.86 10.76 10.60
CA LEU A 8 -6.97 11.10 9.50
C LEU A 8 -7.05 10.06 8.36
N TYR A 9 -7.06 8.78 8.70
CA TYR A 9 -7.20 7.72 7.71
C TYR A 9 -8.56 7.77 7.01
N PHE A 10 -9.63 7.98 7.76
CA PHE A 10 -10.96 8.17 7.22
C PHE A 10 -11.02 9.34 6.23
N GLU A 11 -10.54 10.52 6.63
CA GLU A 11 -10.57 11.73 5.78
C GLU A 11 -9.81 11.53 4.47
N ILE A 12 -8.59 10.97 4.53
CA ILE A 12 -7.79 10.74 3.32
C ILE A 12 -8.49 9.77 2.37
N LEU A 13 -8.97 8.63 2.90
CA LEU A 13 -9.66 7.62 2.08
C LEU A 13 -10.97 8.17 1.50
N HIS A 14 -11.72 8.94 2.27
CA HIS A 14 -12.95 9.59 1.84
C HIS A 14 -12.68 10.61 0.72
N GLN A 15 -11.66 11.47 0.87
CA GLN A 15 -11.27 12.43 -0.16
C GLN A 15 -10.86 11.73 -1.46
N ILE A 16 -10.10 10.63 -1.38
CA ILE A 16 -9.75 9.81 -2.55
C ILE A 16 -11.02 9.29 -3.23
N LEU A 17 -11.98 8.77 -2.47
CA LEU A 17 -13.22 8.25 -3.02
C LEU A 17 -14.05 9.34 -3.73
N VAL A 18 -14.16 10.53 -3.12
CA VAL A 18 -14.82 11.70 -3.71
C VAL A 18 -14.14 12.12 -5.01
N LEU A 19 -12.81 12.19 -5.03
CA LEU A 19 -12.03 12.51 -6.24
C LEU A 19 -12.23 11.48 -7.35
N LEU A 20 -12.40 10.21 -6.97
CA LEU A 20 -12.73 9.11 -7.88
C LEU A 20 -14.23 9.03 -8.24
N LYS A 21 -15.02 10.05 -7.86
CA LYS A 21 -16.47 10.15 -8.12
C LYS A 21 -17.24 8.93 -7.58
N ASN A 22 -16.82 8.39 -6.44
CA ASN A 22 -17.38 7.20 -5.82
C ASN A 22 -17.40 5.95 -6.72
N LYS A 23 -16.50 5.87 -7.71
CA LYS A 23 -16.41 4.73 -8.65
C LYS A 23 -15.42 3.65 -8.21
N TRP A 24 -14.78 3.82 -7.05
CA TRP A 24 -13.80 2.88 -6.55
C TRP A 24 -14.41 1.99 -5.49
N ASP A 25 -14.66 0.72 -5.85
CA ASP A 25 -15.20 -0.31 -4.95
C ASP A 25 -14.36 -1.60 -5.07
N PRO A 26 -13.18 -1.65 -4.42
CA PRO A 26 -12.30 -2.80 -4.52
C PRO A 26 -12.88 -4.00 -3.77
N LYS A 27 -12.97 -5.18 -4.41
CA LYS A 27 -13.45 -6.41 -3.75
C LYS A 27 -12.58 -6.85 -2.58
N ILE A 28 -11.27 -6.65 -2.67
CA ILE A 28 -10.27 -7.06 -1.68
C ILE A 28 -9.40 -5.87 -1.34
N ILE A 29 -9.20 -5.60 -0.05
CA ILE A 29 -8.29 -4.57 0.44
C ILE A 29 -7.30 -5.23 1.39
N VAL A 30 -6.00 -5.10 1.11
CA VAL A 30 -4.93 -5.58 1.99
C VAL A 30 -4.39 -4.40 2.76
N VAL A 31 -4.39 -4.47 4.10
CA VAL A 31 -3.95 -3.38 4.97
C VAL A 31 -2.93 -3.85 6.00
N ASP A 32 -2.20 -2.87 6.54
CA ASP A 32 -1.38 -3.08 7.73
C ASP A 32 -2.26 -3.29 8.97
N PHE A 33 -1.69 -3.91 10.02
CA PHE A 33 -2.40 -4.25 11.27
C PHE A 33 -2.59 -3.05 12.22
N GLU A 34 -2.83 -1.86 11.66
CA GLU A 34 -3.19 -0.66 12.43
C GLU A 34 -4.71 -0.59 12.61
N ASN A 35 -5.21 -0.64 13.86
CA ASN A 35 -6.65 -0.63 14.12
C ASN A 35 -7.36 0.59 13.53
N SER A 36 -6.76 1.77 13.63
CA SER A 36 -7.31 3.01 13.07
C SER A 36 -7.48 2.94 11.55
N LEU A 37 -6.53 2.34 10.83
CA LEU A 37 -6.62 2.11 9.39
C LEU A 37 -7.70 1.08 9.07
N ILE A 38 -7.72 -0.06 9.77
CA ILE A 38 -8.71 -1.13 9.57
C ILE A 38 -10.13 -0.59 9.77
N ASN A 39 -10.37 0.17 10.84
CA ASN A 39 -11.69 0.74 11.13
C ASN A 39 -12.14 1.73 10.04
N SER A 40 -11.23 2.61 9.61
CA SER A 40 -11.51 3.58 8.53
C SER A 40 -11.87 2.89 7.21
N VAL A 41 -11.11 1.85 6.85
CA VAL A 41 -11.37 1.06 5.64
C VAL A 41 -12.70 0.32 5.75
N LYS A 42 -13.02 -0.30 6.89
CA LYS A 42 -14.32 -0.95 7.12
C LYS A 42 -15.49 0.02 6.98
N TYR A 43 -15.32 1.24 7.46
CA TYR A 43 -16.36 2.25 7.41
C TYR A 43 -16.66 2.67 5.96
N ILE A 44 -15.62 2.90 5.17
CA ILE A 44 -15.73 3.40 3.79
C ILE A 44 -16.10 2.27 2.82
N PHE A 45 -15.49 1.09 2.97
CA PHE A 45 -15.59 -0.02 2.02
C PHE A 45 -16.30 -1.22 2.65
N LYS A 46 -17.60 -1.09 2.92
CA LYS A 46 -18.40 -2.09 3.64
C LYS A 46 -18.50 -3.44 2.94
N ASN A 47 -18.41 -3.45 1.61
CA ASN A 47 -18.54 -4.64 0.78
C ASN A 47 -17.20 -5.35 0.52
N SER A 48 -16.09 -4.73 0.93
CA SER A 48 -14.76 -5.23 0.64
C SER A 48 -14.31 -6.26 1.66
N THR A 49 -13.65 -7.31 1.19
CA THR A 49 -12.93 -8.25 2.07
C THR A 49 -11.61 -7.61 2.49
N ILE A 50 -11.41 -7.44 3.80
CA ILE A 50 -10.19 -6.85 4.35
C ILE A 50 -9.26 -7.97 4.80
N LEU A 51 -8.04 -7.97 4.28
CA LEU A 51 -7.00 -8.94 4.59
C LEU A 51 -5.81 -8.27 5.27
N GLY A 52 -5.15 -9.01 6.16
CA GLY A 52 -3.91 -8.57 6.77
C GLY A 52 -2.73 -8.74 5.83
N CYS A 53 -1.85 -7.74 5.77
CA CYS A 53 -0.60 -7.81 5.02
C CYS A 53 0.40 -8.78 5.67
N TYR A 54 0.65 -9.94 5.05
CA TYR A 54 1.63 -10.91 5.55
C TYR A 54 3.04 -10.31 5.71
N PHE A 55 3.45 -9.42 4.81
CA PHE A 55 4.78 -8.81 4.87
C PHE A 55 4.95 -7.92 6.10
N SER A 56 4.00 -7.01 6.34
CA SER A 56 4.01 -6.11 7.49
C SER A 56 3.95 -6.89 8.80
N PHE A 57 3.14 -7.96 8.83
CA PHE A 57 3.12 -8.91 9.95
C PHE A 57 4.48 -9.56 10.17
N LYS A 58 5.06 -10.20 9.15
CA LYS A 58 6.37 -10.85 9.21
C LYS A 58 7.45 -9.88 9.69
N GLN A 59 7.47 -8.66 9.19
CA GLN A 59 8.44 -7.64 9.57
C GLN A 59 8.26 -7.16 11.02
N ALA A 60 7.02 -6.92 11.47
CA ALA A 60 6.73 -6.57 12.87
C ALA A 60 7.13 -7.71 13.82
N SER A 61 6.80 -8.95 13.45
CA SER A 61 7.17 -10.17 14.18
C SER A 61 8.68 -10.26 14.33
N PHE A 62 9.42 -10.19 13.21
CA PHE A 62 10.87 -10.30 13.18
C PHE A 62 11.56 -9.22 14.02
N ARG A 63 11.07 -7.97 13.97
CA ARG A 63 11.59 -6.87 14.80
C ARG A 63 11.40 -7.16 16.30
N LYS A 64 10.22 -7.65 16.69
CA LYS A 64 9.92 -8.00 18.08
C LYS A 64 10.74 -9.20 18.55
N MET A 65 10.92 -10.20 17.69
CA MET A 65 11.73 -11.40 17.95
C MET A 65 13.19 -11.03 18.22
N LYS A 66 13.81 -10.21 17.34
CA LYS A 66 15.16 -9.70 17.56
C LYS A 66 15.30 -8.98 18.89
N LYS A 67 14.28 -8.21 19.28
CA LYS A 67 14.26 -7.50 20.57
C LYS A 67 14.15 -8.44 21.77
N MET A 68 13.55 -9.62 21.61
CA MET A 68 13.32 -10.60 22.67
C MET A 68 14.32 -11.76 22.65
N CYS A 69 15.28 -11.77 21.71
CA CYS A 69 16.24 -12.85 21.51
C CYS A 69 15.60 -14.25 21.35
N ILE A 70 14.40 -14.32 20.78
CA ILE A 70 13.65 -15.57 20.59
C ILE A 70 14.10 -16.27 19.29
N PRO A 71 14.40 -17.58 19.31
CA PRO A 71 14.70 -18.35 18.10
C PRO A 71 13.51 -18.43 17.12
N ASP A 72 13.79 -18.35 15.82
CA ASP A 72 12.77 -18.27 14.75
C ASP A 72 11.72 -19.40 14.78
N LYS A 73 12.16 -20.63 15.13
CA LYS A 73 11.31 -21.83 15.11
C LYS A 73 10.18 -21.78 16.15
N GLU A 74 10.45 -21.28 17.35
CA GLU A 74 9.44 -21.25 18.43
C GLU A 74 8.37 -20.19 18.18
N CYS A 75 8.77 -19.07 17.56
CA CYS A 75 7.84 -18.00 17.22
C CYS A 75 6.87 -18.43 16.12
N GLN A 76 7.31 -19.12 15.07
CA GLN A 76 6.41 -19.61 14.02
C GLN A 76 5.26 -20.43 14.60
N LYS A 77 5.54 -21.31 15.57
CA LYS A 77 4.52 -22.15 16.20
C LYS A 77 3.47 -21.34 16.95
N VAL A 78 3.88 -20.39 17.80
CA VAL A 78 2.96 -19.56 18.60
C VAL A 78 2.15 -18.61 17.72
N TRP A 79 2.74 -18.10 16.63
CA TRP A 79 2.12 -17.04 15.83
C TRP A 79 1.20 -17.60 14.74
N ILE A 80 1.52 -18.75 14.14
CA ILE A 80 0.60 -19.49 13.26
C ILE A 80 -0.67 -19.89 14.04
N GLN A 81 -0.57 -20.18 15.34
CA GLN A 81 -1.72 -20.44 16.19
C GLN A 81 -2.56 -19.18 16.44
N LYS A 82 -1.93 -18.02 16.71
CA LYS A 82 -2.64 -16.78 17.03
C LYS A 82 -3.22 -16.06 15.81
N TYR A 83 -2.52 -16.10 14.68
CA TYR A 83 -2.93 -15.50 13.42
C TYR A 83 -2.79 -16.55 12.31
N PRO A 84 -3.82 -17.39 12.09
CA PRO A 84 -3.74 -18.44 11.09
C PRO A 84 -3.51 -17.86 9.69
N PRO A 85 -2.79 -18.58 8.81
CA PRO A 85 -2.51 -18.12 7.45
C PRO A 85 -3.75 -17.67 6.66
N THR A 86 -4.94 -18.19 6.99
CA THR A 86 -6.22 -17.85 6.36
C THR A 86 -6.57 -16.36 6.44
N LEU A 87 -6.00 -15.62 7.38
CA LEU A 87 -6.19 -14.18 7.54
C LEU A 87 -5.25 -13.34 6.66
N TRP A 88 -4.31 -13.98 5.97
CA TRP A 88 -3.23 -13.31 5.26
C TRP A 88 -3.55 -13.20 3.77
N ASN A 89 -3.09 -12.11 3.15
CA ASN A 89 -3.18 -11.95 1.71
C ASN A 89 -2.51 -13.08 0.92
N SER A 90 -1.49 -13.74 1.48
CA SER A 90 -0.82 -14.90 0.87
C SER A 90 -1.72 -16.13 0.71
N ASN A 91 -2.78 -16.27 1.52
CA ASN A 91 -3.71 -17.40 1.39
C ASN A 91 -4.79 -17.19 0.33
N TYR A 92 -5.02 -15.96 -0.10
CA TYR A 92 -5.97 -15.61 -1.17
C TYR A 92 -5.32 -15.55 -2.55
N ILE A 93 -3.99 -15.69 -2.64
CA ILE A 93 -3.25 -15.71 -3.89
C ILE A 93 -2.95 -17.17 -4.25
N ASN A 94 -3.59 -17.68 -5.30
CA ASN A 94 -3.40 -19.04 -5.81
C ASN A 94 -1.91 -19.33 -6.09
N ASN A 95 -1.45 -20.51 -5.68
CA ASN A 95 -0.25 -21.20 -6.18
C ASN A 95 1.04 -20.37 -6.30
N GLY A 96 1.49 -19.76 -5.21
CA GLY A 96 2.92 -19.45 -5.03
C GLY A 96 3.46 -18.22 -5.75
N GLU A 97 2.68 -17.56 -6.60
CA GLU A 97 3.08 -16.26 -7.12
C GLU A 97 2.74 -15.17 -6.11
N ILE A 98 3.69 -14.83 -5.23
CA ILE A 98 3.62 -13.58 -4.46
C ILE A 98 3.80 -12.44 -5.47
N LEU A 99 2.74 -12.12 -6.22
CA LEU A 99 2.83 -11.27 -7.42
C LEU A 99 3.27 -9.84 -7.11
N GLN A 100 3.18 -9.40 -5.85
CA GLN A 100 3.82 -8.19 -5.37
C GLN A 100 3.79 -8.20 -3.84
N LYS A 101 4.94 -8.00 -3.17
CA LYS A 101 4.90 -7.52 -1.78
C LYS A 101 4.15 -6.19 -1.84
N THR A 102 3.09 -6.03 -1.05
CA THR A 102 2.16 -4.88 -1.11
C THR A 102 2.86 -3.52 -0.94
N ASN A 103 4.04 -3.51 -0.31
CA ASN A 103 4.86 -2.32 -0.16
C ASN A 103 5.82 -2.06 -1.33
N ASN A 104 6.13 -3.04 -2.19
CA ASN A 104 7.16 -2.85 -3.23
C ASN A 104 6.81 -1.70 -4.17
N CYS A 105 5.55 -1.65 -4.63
CA CYS A 105 5.08 -0.60 -5.54
C CYS A 105 5.07 0.77 -4.85
N LEU A 106 4.62 0.83 -3.60
CA LEU A 106 4.61 2.06 -2.81
C LEU A 106 6.03 2.56 -2.48
N GLU A 107 6.92 1.66 -2.05
CA GLU A 107 8.33 1.97 -1.79
C GLU A 107 9.06 2.39 -3.05
N ARG A 108 8.80 1.73 -4.19
CA ARG A 108 9.34 2.12 -5.49
C ARG A 108 8.83 3.49 -5.90
N TYR A 109 7.54 3.76 -5.73
CA TYR A 109 6.95 5.07 -6.00
C TYR A 109 7.57 6.16 -5.13
N ASN A 110 7.64 5.94 -3.81
CA ASN A 110 8.21 6.90 -2.86
C ASN A 110 9.69 7.16 -3.15
N ARG A 111 10.46 6.13 -3.49
CA ARG A 111 11.87 6.28 -3.88
C ARG A 111 12.00 7.13 -5.15
N ARG A 112 11.26 6.79 -6.21
CA ARG A 112 11.29 7.53 -7.48
C ARG A 112 10.88 8.99 -7.33
N ILE A 113 9.86 9.27 -6.53
CA ILE A 113 9.47 10.66 -6.21
C ILE A 113 10.56 11.33 -5.38
N GLY A 114 11.15 10.61 -4.43
CA GLY A 114 12.32 11.05 -3.67
C GLY A 114 13.48 11.48 -4.56
N ASP A 115 13.81 10.68 -5.58
CA ASP A 115 14.88 10.92 -6.54
C ASP A 115 14.62 12.16 -7.44
N GLN A 116 13.37 12.64 -7.52
CA GLN A 116 13.03 13.88 -8.22
C GLN A 116 13.28 15.13 -7.39
N PHE A 117 13.49 15.01 -6.08
CA PHE A 117 13.83 16.13 -5.21
C PHE A 117 15.35 16.31 -5.13
N LEU A 118 15.82 17.55 -5.35
CA LEU A 118 17.24 17.90 -5.25
C LEU A 118 17.81 17.68 -3.84
N ASN A 119 16.97 17.86 -2.81
CA ASN A 119 17.34 17.76 -1.40
C ASN A 119 16.30 16.93 -0.66
N ALA A 120 16.69 16.28 0.44
CA ALA A 120 15.77 15.55 1.32
C ALA A 120 14.63 16.41 1.89
N HIS A 121 14.83 17.74 1.92
CA HIS A 121 13.87 18.73 2.38
C HIS A 121 13.64 19.80 1.30
N PRO A 122 12.82 19.50 0.28
CA PRO A 122 12.48 20.49 -0.75
C PRO A 122 11.67 21.63 -0.14
N ASN A 123 11.88 22.85 -0.65
CA ASN A 123 10.98 23.96 -0.33
C ASN A 123 9.59 23.71 -0.95
N ILE A 124 8.58 24.46 -0.50
CA ILE A 124 7.18 24.25 -0.93
C ILE A 124 6.99 24.40 -2.44
N PHE A 125 7.74 25.31 -3.10
CA PHE A 125 7.64 25.53 -4.54
C PHE A 125 8.13 24.30 -5.31
N ASN A 126 9.35 23.84 -5.00
CA ASN A 126 9.92 22.64 -5.61
C ASN A 126 9.04 21.41 -5.34
N PHE A 127 8.47 21.30 -4.13
CA PHE A 127 7.55 20.23 -3.80
C PHE A 127 6.32 20.24 -4.71
N VAL A 128 5.63 21.38 -4.79
CA VAL A 128 4.43 21.53 -5.62
C VAL A 128 4.72 21.28 -7.10
N GLU A 129 5.87 21.76 -7.60
CA GLU A 129 6.28 21.58 -8.98
C GLU A 129 6.47 20.10 -9.35
N VAL A 130 7.24 19.35 -8.55
CA VAL A 130 7.46 17.91 -8.76
C VAL A 130 6.14 17.14 -8.75
N ILE A 131 5.27 17.42 -7.78
CA ILE A 131 3.96 16.76 -7.67
C ILE A 131 3.08 17.09 -8.88
N LYS A 132 3.05 18.35 -9.33
CA LYS A 132 2.30 18.77 -10.52
C LYS A 132 2.78 18.06 -11.78
N ASN A 133 4.10 17.99 -11.99
CA ASN A 133 4.70 17.29 -13.13
C ASN A 133 4.37 15.80 -13.11
N LYS A 134 4.35 15.17 -11.93
CA LYS A 134 3.95 13.77 -11.81
C LYS A 134 2.47 13.55 -12.10
N ALA A 135 1.60 14.42 -11.61
CA ALA A 135 0.16 14.35 -11.89
C ALA A 135 -0.12 14.48 -13.40
N LEU A 136 0.60 15.40 -14.07
CA LEU A 136 0.50 15.57 -15.53
C LEU A 136 0.97 14.31 -16.27
N TYR A 137 2.10 13.72 -15.87
CA TYR A 137 2.60 12.47 -16.44
C TYR A 137 1.55 11.35 -16.37
N PHE A 138 0.95 11.09 -15.20
CA PHE A 138 -0.06 10.03 -15.08
C PHE A 138 -1.34 10.32 -15.86
N THR A 139 -1.75 11.59 -15.95
CA THR A 139 -2.92 11.99 -16.74
C THR A 139 -2.69 11.71 -18.22
N THR A 140 -1.51 12.09 -18.74
CA THR A 140 -1.10 11.82 -20.13
C THR A 140 -0.96 10.32 -20.39
N LEU A 141 -0.30 9.59 -19.49
CA LEU A 141 -0.10 8.14 -19.60
C LEU A 141 -1.44 7.42 -19.66
N THR A 142 -2.34 7.72 -18.73
CA THR A 142 -3.69 7.14 -18.67
C THR A 142 -4.48 7.46 -19.94
N SER A 143 -4.39 8.69 -20.45
CA SER A 143 -5.07 9.10 -21.68
C SER A 143 -4.53 8.32 -22.89
N SER A 144 -3.22 8.16 -22.99
CA SER A 144 -2.55 7.41 -24.05
C SER A 144 -2.85 5.91 -24.02
N ILE A 145 -2.93 5.30 -22.83
CA ILE A 145 -3.36 3.91 -22.64
C ILE A 145 -4.83 3.76 -23.07
N ARG A 146 -5.71 4.67 -22.63
CA ARG A 146 -7.14 4.65 -23.00
C ARG A 146 -7.37 4.82 -24.49
N SER A 147 -6.54 5.62 -25.17
CA SER A 147 -6.58 5.75 -26.63
C SER A 147 -5.86 4.62 -27.37
N GLY A 148 -5.31 3.62 -26.67
CA GLY A 148 -4.58 2.50 -27.27
C GLY A 148 -3.22 2.85 -27.89
N ARG A 149 -2.69 4.05 -27.64
CA ARG A 149 -1.39 4.50 -28.17
C ARG A 149 -0.21 3.81 -27.49
N ILE A 150 -0.40 3.35 -26.26
CA ILE A 150 0.58 2.62 -25.47
C ILE A 150 -0.08 1.33 -24.98
N LYS A 151 0.60 0.19 -25.12
CA LYS A 151 0.10 -1.11 -24.63
C LYS A 151 0.78 -1.46 -23.31
N LEU A 152 0.03 -2.03 -22.37
CA LEU A 152 0.51 -2.40 -21.02
C LEU A 152 1.69 -3.40 -21.01
N ASN A 153 1.96 -4.05 -22.13
CA ASN A 153 3.07 -5.00 -22.28
C ASN A 153 4.37 -4.35 -22.79
N ASP A 154 4.37 -3.05 -23.08
CA ASP A 154 5.61 -2.35 -23.39
C ASP A 154 6.45 -2.31 -22.11
N SER A 155 7.60 -2.99 -22.12
CA SER A 155 8.58 -3.05 -21.03
C SER A 155 9.11 -1.68 -20.57
N ASN A 156 8.72 -0.61 -21.26
CA ASN A 156 9.02 0.78 -20.95
C ASN A 156 7.93 1.48 -20.12
N LEU A 157 6.82 0.79 -19.81
CA LEU A 157 5.83 1.30 -18.86
C LEU A 157 6.32 1.08 -17.44
N GLU A 158 6.95 2.13 -16.93
CA GLU A 158 7.47 2.18 -15.58
C GLU A 158 6.35 2.33 -14.54
N PHE A 159 5.75 1.21 -14.12
CA PHE A 159 4.96 1.12 -12.89
C PHE A 159 5.87 1.16 -11.65
#